data_AF-A0A2K4FUT3-F1
#
_entry.id   AF-A0A2K4FUT3-F1
#
_cell.length_a   1.000
_cell.length_b   1.000
_cell.length_c   1.000
_cell.angle_alpha   90.00
_cell.angle_beta   90.00
_cell.angle_gamma   90.00
#
_symmetry.space_group_name_H-M   'P 1'
#
loop_
_entity.id
_entity.type
_entity.pdbx_description
1 polymer ?
#
loop_
_entity_poly.entity_id
_entity_poly.type
_entity_poly.pdbx_seq_one_letter_code
_entity_poly.pdbx_strand_id
1 'polypeptide(L)'
;YNSNRFFMRALLHRLGCEVNDLGIVPDNREATIAALRDAAESSDLIITTGGVSVGEEDHIRAALQSLGELQLWSLSMKPGKPFAYGS
;
A
#
# COMPACT_ATOMS: atom_id res chain seq x y z
N TYR A 1 12.07 12.62 3.24
CA TYR A 1 10.84 13.39 3.50
C TYR A 1 9.70 12.73 2.73
N ASN A 2 8.62 12.31 3.39
CA ASN A 2 7.54 11.55 2.75
C ASN A 2 6.31 12.45 2.53
N SER A 3 6.28 13.18 1.40
CA SER A 3 5.18 14.09 1.08
C SER A 3 3.87 13.36 0.73
N ASN A 4 3.96 12.13 0.21
CA ASN A 4 2.80 11.34 -0.22
C ASN A 4 1.91 10.97 0.96
N ARG A 5 2.50 10.55 2.07
CA ARG A 5 1.79 10.23 3.32
C ARG A 5 0.96 11.42 3.82
N PHE A 6 1.56 12.61 3.87
CA PHE A 6 0.85 13.82 4.32
C PHE A 6 -0.28 14.22 3.38
N PHE A 7 -0.03 14.16 2.07
CA PHE A 7 -1.03 14.49 1.05
C PHE A 7 -2.23 13.53 1.09
N MET A 8 -1.97 12.22 1.09
CA MET A 8 -3.04 11.20 1.15
C MET A 8 -3.85 11.31 2.43
N ARG A 9 -3.20 11.51 3.58
CA ARG A 9 -3.90 11.70 4.85
C ARG A 9 -4.86 12.89 4.81
N ALA A 10 -4.42 14.03 4.27
CA ALA A 10 -5.26 15.21 4.16
C ALA A 10 -6.47 14.98 3.22
N LEU A 11 -6.29 14.28 2.11
CA LEU A 11 -7.37 13.94 1.18
C LEU A 11 -8.40 13.00 1.82
N LEU A 12 -7.95 11.92 2.46
CA LEU A 12 -8.84 10.94 3.09
C LEU A 12 -9.65 11.56 4.24
N HIS A 13 -9.03 12.39 5.08
CA HIS A 13 -9.75 13.15 6.11
C HIS A 13 -10.82 14.06 5.50
N ARG A 14 -10.51 14.72 4.37
CA ARG A 14 -11.48 15.57 3.66
C ARG A 14 -12.64 14.78 3.07
N LEU A 15 -12.44 13.50 2.75
CA LEU A 15 -13.49 12.58 2.31
C LEU A 15 -14.30 12.00 3.48
N GLY A 16 -13.95 12.33 4.73
CA GLY A 16 -14.63 11.82 5.92
C GLY A 16 -14.18 10.42 6.35
N CYS A 17 -13.06 9.92 5.82
CA CYS A 17 -12.52 8.62 6.21
C CYS A 17 -11.84 8.69 7.59
N GLU A 18 -11.97 7.64 8.38
CA GLU A 18 -11.07 7.40 9.51
C GLU A 18 -9.72 6.92 8.98
N VAL A 19 -8.64 7.58 9.37
CA VAL A 19 -7.29 7.28 8.86
C VAL A 19 -6.42 6.79 10.00
N ASN A 20 -6.10 5.50 9.99
CA ASN A 20 -5.06 4.91 10.81
C ASN A 20 -3.71 4.99 10.07
N ASP A 21 -2.76 5.72 10.64
CA ASP A 21 -1.47 5.98 10.00
C ASP A 21 -0.36 5.13 10.63
N LEU A 22 0.00 4.05 9.94
CA LEU A 22 0.97 3.04 10.38
C LEU A 22 2.44 3.46 10.19
N GLY A 23 2.69 4.63 9.62
CA GLY A 23 4.04 5.15 9.47
C GLY A 23 4.86 4.53 8.34
N ILE A 24 6.17 4.44 8.54
CA ILE A 24 7.10 3.86 7.56
C ILE A 24 7.41 2.44 8.00
N VAL A 25 7.06 1.47 7.15
CA VAL A 25 7.43 0.07 7.34
C VAL A 25 8.85 -0.15 6.78
N PRO A 26 9.73 -0.87 7.49
CA PRO A 26 11.04 -1.23 6.97
C PRO A 26 10.94 -1.97 5.63
N ASP A 27 11.90 -1.75 4.74
CA ASP A 27 11.95 -2.38 3.42
C ASP A 27 12.42 -3.85 3.52
N ASN A 28 11.58 -4.67 4.14
CA ASN A 28 11.76 -6.11 4.21
C ASN A 28 10.41 -6.83 4.16
N ARG A 29 10.42 -8.03 3.60
CA ARG A 29 9.21 -8.82 3.33
C ARG A 29 8.43 -9.18 4.59
N GLU A 30 9.10 -9.59 5.67
CA GLU A 30 8.44 -10.07 6.89
C GLU A 30 7.73 -8.94 7.64
N ALA A 31 8.38 -7.78 7.76
CA ALA A 31 7.79 -6.57 8.34
C ALA A 31 6.61 -6.07 7.49
N THR A 32 6.72 -6.17 6.17
CA THR A 32 5.63 -5.81 5.25
C THR A 32 4.42 -6.73 5.43
N ILE A 33 4.62 -8.05 5.51
CA ILE A 33 3.55 -9.03 5.77
C ILE A 33 2.88 -8.76 7.12
N ALA A 34 3.67 -8.56 8.18
CA ALA A 34 3.14 -8.29 9.52
C ALA A 34 2.30 -7.01 9.53
N ALA A 35 2.83 -5.91 8.97
CA ALA A 35 2.13 -4.64 8.90
C ALA A 35 0.83 -4.73 8.09
N LEU A 36 0.84 -5.43 6.95
CA LEU A 36 -0.36 -5.63 6.13
C LEU A 36 -1.41 -6.47 6.86
N ARG A 37 -1.00 -7.53 7.55
CA ARG A 37 -1.92 -8.38 8.31
C ARG A 37 -2.58 -7.62 9.46
N ASP A 38 -1.78 -6.92 10.27
CA ASP A 38 -2.28 -6.16 11.41
C ASP A 38 -3.21 -5.02 10.96
N ALA A 39 -2.92 -4.41 9.79
CA ALA A 39 -3.80 -3.42 9.17
C ALA A 39 -5.13 -4.02 8.70
N ALA A 40 -5.10 -5.21 8.10
CA ALA A 40 -6.28 -5.89 7.56
C ALA A 40 -7.29 -6.27 8.65
N GLU A 41 -6.84 -6.51 9.88
CA GLU A 41 -7.73 -6.80 11.01
C GLU A 41 -8.57 -5.60 11.45
N SER A 42 -8.15 -4.37 11.11
CA SER A 42 -8.73 -3.14 11.67
C SER A 42 -9.09 -2.08 10.63
N SER A 43 -8.97 -2.38 9.33
CA SER A 43 -9.18 -1.41 8.24
C SER A 43 -9.97 -2.00 7.09
N ASP A 44 -10.94 -1.24 6.57
CA ASP A 44 -11.69 -1.60 5.37
C ASP A 44 -10.87 -1.44 4.07
N LEU A 45 -9.85 -0.58 4.10
CA LEU A 45 -8.98 -0.28 2.96
C LEU A 45 -7.56 0.00 3.44
N ILE A 46 -6.59 -0.68 2.83
CA ILE A 46 -5.16 -0.44 3.06
C ILE A 46 -4.59 0.29 1.84
N ILE A 47 -3.94 1.42 2.08
CA ILE A 47 -3.23 2.19 1.05
C ILE A 47 -1.75 2.25 1.40
N THR A 48 -0.91 1.74 0.51
CA THR A 48 0.54 1.86 0.62
C THR A 48 1.05 2.97 -0.30
N THR A 49 1.99 3.78 0.18
CA THR A 49 2.66 4.80 -0.63
C THR A 49 4.13 4.44 -0.75
N GLY A 50 4.53 3.85 -1.88
CA GLY A 50 5.87 3.32 -2.11
C GLY A 50 5.92 1.79 -2.01
N GLY A 51 6.99 1.19 -2.52
CA GLY A 51 7.24 -0.25 -2.47
C GLY A 51 6.66 -1.08 -3.63
N VAL A 52 5.80 -0.50 -4.49
CA VAL A 52 5.40 -1.14 -5.76
C VAL A 52 6.35 -0.64 -6.86
N SER A 53 7.47 -1.33 -7.02
CA SER A 53 8.43 -1.10 -8.10
C SER A 53 8.33 -2.23 -9.12
N VAL A 54 8.54 -1.90 -10.40
CA VAL A 54 8.60 -2.89 -11.50
C VAL A 54 9.89 -3.72 -11.50
N GLY A 55 10.66 -3.71 -10.40
CA GLY A 55 11.93 -4.44 -10.24
C GLY A 55 11.79 -5.70 -9.37
N GLU A 56 12.82 -6.55 -9.37
CA GLU A 56 12.84 -7.88 -8.74
C GLU A 56 12.65 -7.90 -7.20
N GLU A 57 12.69 -6.75 -6.52
CA GLU A 57 12.49 -6.61 -5.07
C GLU A 57 11.06 -6.16 -4.71
N ASP A 58 10.03 -6.65 -5.40
CA ASP A 58 8.64 -6.32 -5.08
C ASP A 58 8.13 -7.15 -3.89
N HIS A 59 8.65 -6.82 -2.69
CA HIS A 59 8.27 -7.47 -1.43
C HIS A 59 6.78 -7.31 -1.12
N ILE A 60 6.17 -6.22 -1.56
CA ILE A 60 4.73 -5.97 -1.42
C ILE A 60 3.94 -7.00 -2.24
N ARG A 61 4.34 -7.26 -3.49
CA ARG A 61 3.70 -8.28 -4.31
C ARG A 61 3.76 -9.66 -3.67
N ALA A 62 4.94 -10.08 -3.21
CA ALA A 62 5.11 -11.38 -2.55
C ALA A 62 4.32 -11.49 -1.23
N ALA A 63 4.28 -10.41 -0.45
CA ALA A 63 3.50 -10.34 0.78
C ALA A 63 2.00 -10.45 0.52
N LEU A 64 1.48 -9.67 -0.43
CA LEU A 64 0.06 -9.66 -0.77
C LEU A 64 -0.40 -11.00 -1.37
N GLN A 65 0.41 -11.64 -2.22
CA GLN A 65 0.12 -12.99 -2.71
C GLN A 65 0.07 -14.07 -1.61
N SER A 66 0.77 -13.84 -0.48
CA SER A 66 0.74 -14.77 0.65
C SER A 66 -0.44 -14.52 1.60
N LEU A 67 -1.04 -13.33 1.56
CA LEU A 67 -2.14 -12.92 2.43
C LEU A 67 -3.50 -12.95 1.72
N GLY A 68 -3.53 -12.91 0.38
CA GLY A 68 -4.75 -12.87 -0.41
C GLY A 68 -4.48 -12.86 -1.92
N GLU A 69 -5.44 -12.35 -2.69
CA GLU A 69 -5.31 -12.22 -4.14
C GLU A 69 -4.77 -10.85 -4.53
N LEU A 70 -3.80 -10.81 -5.43
CA LEU A 70 -3.23 -9.57 -5.94
C LEU A 70 -3.43 -9.45 -7.45
N GLN A 71 -4.21 -8.46 -7.87
CA GLN A 71 -4.32 -8.04 -9.25
C GLN A 71 -3.43 -6.80 -9.47
N LEU A 72 -2.32 -6.99 -10.18
CA LEU A 72 -1.52 -5.87 -10.67
C LEU A 72 -2.11 -5.35 -11.98
N TRP A 73 -2.39 -4.05 -11.99
CA TRP A 73 -2.88 -3.34 -13.17
C TRP A 73 -1.83 -2.33 -13.61
N SER A 74 -1.41 -2.42 -14.87
CA SER A 74 -0.69 -1.32 -15.52
C SER A 74 -1.73 -0.34 -16.05
N LEU A 75 -2.01 0.71 -15.30
CA LEU A 75 -2.92 1.75 -15.76
C LEU A 75 -2.21 2.59 -16.84
N SER A 76 -2.86 2.75 -18.00
CA SER A 76 -2.41 3.64 -19.07
C SER A 76 -2.67 5.11 -18.70
N MET A 77 -2.02 5.59 -17.63
CA MET A 77 -2.13 6.96 -17.10
C MET A 77 -0.74 7.59 -16.92
N LYS A 78 -0.62 8.91 -17.10
CA LYS A 78 0.62 9.66 -16.84
C LYS A 78 0.35 10.87 -15.92
N PRO A 79 1.09 11.01 -14.80
CA PRO A 79 1.94 10.00 -14.14
C PRO A 79 1.11 8.95 -13.37
N GLY A 80 1.57 7.69 -13.25
CA GLY A 80 0.89 6.66 -12.44
C GLY A 80 0.86 5.21 -12.97
N LYS A 81 1.93 4.73 -13.62
CA LYS A 81 1.94 3.44 -14.35
C LYS A 81 1.64 2.17 -13.51
N PRO A 82 2.27 1.93 -12.34
CA PRO A 82 1.96 0.73 -11.55
C PRO A 82 0.84 1.00 -10.53
N PHE A 83 -0.24 0.21 -10.60
CA PHE A 83 -1.30 0.16 -9.59
C PHE A 83 -1.54 -1.30 -9.19
N ALA A 84 -1.77 -1.56 -7.91
CA ALA A 84 -2.06 -2.89 -7.39
C ALA A 84 -3.30 -2.84 -6.52
N TYR A 85 -4.19 -3.81 -6.70
CA TYR A 85 -5.42 -3.98 -5.94
C TYR A 85 -5.59 -5.47 -5.60
N GLY A 86 -6.14 -5.76 -4.43
CA GLY A 86 -6.28 -7.12 -3.94
C GLY A 86 -7.25 -7.21 -2.78
N SER A 87 -7.61 -8.45 -2.41
CA SER A 87 -8.47 -8.80 -1.28
C SER A 87 -7.88 -9.97 -0.50
#